data_AF-A0A519K6C6-F1
#
_entry.id   AF-A0A519K6C6-F1
#
_cell.length_a   1.000
_cell.length_b   1.000
_cell.length_c   1.000
_cell.angle_alpha   90.00
_cell.angle_beta   90.00
_cell.angle_gamma   90.00
#
_symmetry.space_group_name_H-M   'P 1'
#
loop_
_entity.id
_entity.type
_entity.pdbx_description
1 polymer ?
#
loop_
_entity_poly.entity_id
_entity_poly.type
_entity_poly.pdbx_seq_one_letter_code
_entity_poly.pdbx_strand_id
1 'polypeptide(L)'
;MKRAVRAWLAALSLTALPWLTLPAQAAPSTVTAYSEVAPMSDAQFWAIIEVTTPYRADADAQAEALRQTLTALAPAEVLAFRDAFERQMQRAYRWDLWAVTHIAHGGASDDGFDYFRRWLISRGQPTFERILSEPDSLPDSLSGDNEGVLEAEAFGAVATEVWIERSGRTAEEMPPPKSAALPGDAPVGEPFSEDPARLAARFPKTWARFGAAPLG
;
A
#
# COMPACT_ATOMS: atom_id res chain seq x y z
N MET A 1 51.44 49.59 56.76
CA MET A 1 50.41 49.69 57.84
C MET A 1 49.46 48.51 57.70
N LYS A 2 49.57 47.49 58.57
CA LYS A 2 48.55 47.12 59.59
C LYS A 2 47.13 47.03 58.97
N ARG A 3 46.47 45.88 58.82
CA ARG A 3 46.10 44.89 59.85
C ARG A 3 45.66 43.55 59.23
N ALA A 4 45.96 42.46 59.92
CA ALA A 4 45.39 41.13 59.74
C ALA A 4 43.95 41.05 60.31
N VAL A 5 43.08 40.25 59.70
CA VAL A 5 41.92 39.63 60.37
C VAL A 5 41.81 38.17 59.91
N ARG A 6 41.51 37.33 60.90
CA ARG A 6 41.63 35.87 60.94
C ARG A 6 40.51 35.13 60.21
N ALA A 7 40.85 33.91 59.85
CA ALA A 7 40.02 32.83 59.33
C ALA A 7 38.73 32.55 60.13
N TRP A 8 37.69 32.16 59.41
CA TRP A 8 36.72 31.15 59.83
C TRP A 8 36.44 30.24 58.62
N LEU A 9 36.96 29.02 58.68
CA LEU A 9 36.55 27.89 57.84
C LEU A 9 35.25 27.35 58.42
N ALA A 10 34.12 27.60 57.76
CA ALA A 10 32.88 26.88 58.00
C ALA A 10 32.73 25.83 56.91
N ALA A 11 32.89 24.57 57.30
CA ALA A 11 32.61 23.42 56.46
C ALA A 11 31.10 23.39 56.15
N LEU A 12 30.71 23.72 54.92
CA LEU A 12 29.39 23.36 54.41
C LEU A 12 29.43 21.89 54.01
N SER A 13 28.82 21.07 54.87
CA SER A 13 28.49 19.69 54.58
C SER A 13 27.56 19.64 53.35
N LEU A 14 28.03 19.02 52.26
CA LEU A 14 27.17 18.61 51.16
C LEU A 14 26.27 17.47 51.67
N THR A 15 25.08 17.81 52.14
CA THR A 15 24.00 16.83 52.20
C THR A 15 23.44 16.72 50.78
N ALA A 16 23.77 15.62 50.13
CA ALA A 16 23.06 15.18 48.93
C ALA A 16 21.57 15.10 49.31
N LEU A 17 20.73 15.87 48.62
CA LEU A 17 19.29 15.68 48.63
C LEU A 17 19.00 14.60 47.58
N PRO A 18 18.79 13.32 47.96
CA PRO A 18 18.10 12.44 47.05
C PRO A 18 16.63 12.91 47.07
N TRP A 19 15.88 12.65 46.00
CA TRP A 19 14.42 12.87 45.87
C TRP A 19 14.06 14.13 45.06
N LEU A 20 14.52 14.15 43.82
CA LEU A 20 13.61 14.36 42.69
C LEU A 20 13.88 13.24 41.68
N THR A 21 13.32 12.06 41.95
CA THR A 21 13.01 11.14 40.85
C THR A 21 11.86 11.77 40.09
N LEU A 22 12.17 12.51 39.02
CA LEU A 22 11.21 12.70 37.94
C LEU A 22 10.72 11.30 37.57
N PRO A 23 9.41 11.02 37.57
CA PRO A 23 8.96 9.78 36.97
C PRO A 23 9.47 9.80 35.53
N ALA A 24 10.19 8.75 35.13
CA ALA A 24 10.38 8.50 33.72
C ALA A 24 8.97 8.40 33.14
N GLN A 25 8.55 9.45 32.42
CA GLN A 25 7.35 9.39 31.61
C GLN A 25 7.56 8.19 30.70
N ALA A 26 6.83 7.10 30.96
CA ALA A 26 6.84 5.95 30.08
C ALA A 26 6.52 6.50 28.69
N ALA A 27 7.43 6.32 27.73
CA ALA A 27 7.13 6.60 26.34
C ALA A 27 5.82 5.86 26.03
N PRO A 28 4.80 6.54 25.46
CA PRO A 28 3.54 5.87 25.17
C PRO A 28 3.84 4.59 24.39
N SER A 29 3.30 3.45 24.85
CA SER A 29 3.45 2.19 24.13
C SER A 29 3.05 2.44 22.69
N THR A 30 3.91 2.09 21.73
CA THR A 30 3.82 2.50 20.32
C THR A 30 2.50 2.10 19.65
N VAL A 31 1.83 1.06 20.15
CA VAL A 31 0.44 0.69 19.77
C VAL A 31 -0.54 1.85 19.96
N THR A 32 -0.33 2.70 20.96
CA THR A 32 -1.10 3.91 21.25
C THR A 32 -0.80 5.03 20.24
N ALA A 33 0.44 5.17 19.78
CA ALA A 33 0.82 6.22 18.82
C ALA A 33 0.30 5.94 17.39
N TYR A 34 0.21 4.66 16.99
CA TYR A 34 -0.37 4.28 15.69
C TYR A 34 -1.90 4.27 15.66
N SER A 35 -2.56 4.35 16.83
CA SER A 35 -4.02 4.34 16.94
C SER A 35 -4.66 5.74 16.89
N GLU A 36 -3.87 6.81 16.93
CA GLU A 36 -4.38 8.19 16.84
C GLU A 36 -4.52 8.73 15.40
N VAL A 37 -3.89 8.08 14.41
CA VAL A 37 -4.02 8.51 13.01
C VAL A 37 -5.35 8.04 12.44
N ALA A 38 -6.16 9.01 12.01
CA ALA A 38 -7.43 8.74 11.34
C ALA A 38 -7.21 7.87 10.08
N PRO A 39 -8.13 6.95 9.75
CA PRO A 39 -8.06 6.20 8.51
C PRO A 39 -7.93 7.13 7.30
N MET A 40 -7.02 6.82 6.39
CA MET A 40 -6.88 7.56 5.15
C MET A 40 -8.16 7.41 4.32
N SER A 41 -8.75 8.54 3.90
CA SER A 41 -9.92 8.54 3.03
C SER A 41 -9.55 8.10 1.61
N ASP A 42 -10.53 7.60 0.85
CA ASP A 42 -10.31 7.19 -0.54
C ASP A 42 -9.84 8.37 -1.42
N ALA A 43 -10.33 9.59 -1.15
CA ALA A 43 -9.87 10.79 -1.87
C ALA A 43 -8.37 11.07 -1.64
N GLN A 44 -7.88 10.92 -0.41
CA GLN A 44 -6.46 11.07 -0.11
C GLN A 44 -5.61 9.95 -0.72
N PHE A 45 -6.10 8.72 -0.65
CA PHE A 45 -5.44 7.56 -1.26
C PHE A 45 -5.28 7.76 -2.77
N TRP A 46 -6.36 8.08 -3.47
CA TRP A 46 -6.32 8.27 -4.92
C TRP A 46 -5.49 9.49 -5.33
N ALA A 47 -5.44 10.55 -4.51
CA ALA A 47 -4.55 11.68 -4.74
C ALA A 47 -3.05 11.27 -4.70
N ILE A 48 -2.67 10.35 -3.80
CA ILE A 48 -1.30 9.80 -3.76
C ILE A 48 -1.02 8.96 -5.01
N ILE A 49 -1.95 8.07 -5.39
CA ILE A 49 -1.80 7.24 -6.60
C ILE A 49 -1.66 8.12 -7.85
N GLU A 50 -2.48 9.17 -7.97
CA GLU A 50 -2.51 10.06 -9.13
C GLU A 50 -1.14 10.69 -9.42
N VAL A 51 -0.38 11.07 -8.38
CA VAL A 51 0.99 11.60 -8.49
C VAL A 51 1.94 10.63 -9.19
N THR A 52 1.68 9.33 -9.12
CA THR A 52 2.52 8.29 -9.73
C THR A 52 2.15 8.00 -11.19
N THR A 53 0.94 8.35 -11.62
CA THR A 53 0.43 7.98 -12.96
C THR A 53 1.23 8.55 -14.15
N PRO A 54 1.99 9.66 -14.06
CA PRO A 54 2.89 10.07 -15.15
C PRO A 54 3.99 9.04 -15.46
N TYR A 55 4.33 8.17 -14.50
CA TYR A 55 5.40 7.15 -14.63
C TYR A 55 4.86 5.78 -15.04
N ARG A 56 3.55 5.65 -15.23
CA ARG A 56 2.83 4.38 -15.36
C ARG A 56 3.25 3.48 -16.53
N ALA A 57 4.02 4.01 -17.49
CA ALA A 57 4.59 3.25 -18.60
C ALA A 57 5.74 2.32 -18.17
N ASP A 58 6.33 2.57 -17.00
CA ASP A 58 7.42 1.79 -16.41
C ASP A 58 7.04 1.46 -14.95
N ALA A 59 6.82 0.17 -14.67
CA ALA A 59 6.35 -0.28 -13.37
C ALA A 59 7.34 0.05 -12.24
N ASP A 60 8.65 -0.06 -12.50
CA ASP A 60 9.69 0.21 -11.52
C ASP A 60 9.78 1.72 -11.26
N ALA A 61 9.75 2.54 -12.33
CA ALA A 61 9.72 3.99 -12.19
C ALA A 61 8.47 4.48 -11.43
N GLN A 62 7.33 3.83 -11.65
CA GLN A 62 6.11 4.16 -10.92
C GLN A 62 6.15 3.74 -9.45
N ALA A 63 6.69 2.55 -9.14
CA ALA A 63 6.90 2.11 -7.76
C ALA A 63 7.85 3.05 -7.02
N GLU A 64 8.91 3.51 -7.68
CA GLU A 64 9.83 4.50 -7.15
C GLU A 64 9.15 5.85 -6.87
N ALA A 65 8.30 6.34 -7.78
CA ALA A 65 7.52 7.56 -7.55
C ALA A 65 6.57 7.43 -6.34
N LEU A 66 5.95 6.26 -6.15
CA LEU A 66 5.15 5.97 -4.96
C LEU A 66 6.03 6.00 -3.70
N ARG A 67 7.20 5.36 -3.73
CA ARG A 67 8.14 5.29 -2.62
C ARG A 67 8.57 6.68 -2.15
N GLN A 68 8.91 7.56 -3.10
CA GLN A 68 9.25 8.95 -2.82
C GLN A 68 8.10 9.69 -2.13
N THR A 69 6.88 9.50 -2.61
CA THR A 69 5.67 10.11 -2.02
C THR A 69 5.43 9.63 -0.59
N LEU A 70 5.49 8.31 -0.36
CA LEU A 70 5.27 7.73 0.97
C LEU A 70 6.41 8.05 1.95
N THR A 71 7.63 8.27 1.46
CA THR A 71 8.79 8.68 2.27
C THR A 71 8.64 10.09 2.84
N ALA A 72 7.70 10.90 2.35
CA ALA A 72 7.37 12.19 2.97
C ALA A 72 6.41 12.07 4.18
N LEU A 73 5.73 10.93 4.33
CA LEU A 73 4.68 10.72 5.34
C LEU A 73 5.25 10.22 6.68
N ALA A 74 4.53 10.35 7.78
CA ALA A 74 4.88 9.67 9.02
C ALA A 74 4.63 8.14 8.90
N PRO A 75 5.35 7.27 9.64
CA PRO A 75 5.12 5.83 9.59
C PRO A 75 3.66 5.41 9.82
N ALA A 76 2.94 6.12 10.69
CA ALA A 76 1.52 5.86 10.95
C ALA A 76 0.62 6.20 9.74
N GLU A 77 0.97 7.22 8.95
CA GLU A 77 0.27 7.57 7.72
C GLU A 77 0.58 6.59 6.59
N VAL A 78 1.80 6.02 6.55
CA VAL A 78 2.15 4.92 5.63
C VAL A 78 1.31 3.68 5.93
N LEU A 79 1.07 3.35 7.21
CA LEU A 79 0.13 2.28 7.58
C LEU A 79 -1.31 2.61 7.13
N ALA A 80 -1.74 3.86 7.29
CA ALA A 80 -3.07 4.29 6.82
C ALA A 80 -3.21 4.20 5.30
N PHE A 81 -2.14 4.51 4.55
CA PHE A 81 -2.07 4.30 3.10
C PHE A 81 -2.18 2.81 2.74
N ARG A 82 -1.38 1.94 3.39
CA ARG A 82 -1.46 0.49 3.18
C ARG A 82 -2.87 -0.03 3.44
N ASP A 83 -3.48 0.37 4.56
CA ASP A 83 -4.85 -0.06 4.88
C ASP A 83 -5.86 0.44 3.82
N ALA A 84 -5.64 1.61 3.20
CA ALA A 84 -6.44 2.10 2.09
C ALA A 84 -6.21 1.34 0.79
N PHE A 85 -4.96 0.98 0.49
CA PHE A 85 -4.58 0.13 -0.63
C PHE A 85 -5.26 -1.24 -0.53
N GLU A 86 -5.21 -1.88 0.64
CA GLU A 86 -5.87 -3.16 0.89
C GLU A 86 -7.38 -3.09 0.68
N ARG A 87 -8.05 -2.00 1.08
CA ARG A 87 -9.47 -1.80 0.76
C ARG A 87 -9.73 -1.81 -0.75
N GLN A 88 -8.86 -1.20 -1.55
CA GLN A 88 -9.02 -1.24 -3.01
C GLN A 88 -8.71 -2.63 -3.59
N MET A 89 -7.70 -3.33 -3.05
CA MET A 89 -7.42 -4.72 -3.41
C MET A 89 -8.64 -5.63 -3.15
N GLN A 90 -9.36 -5.42 -2.05
CA GLN A 90 -10.61 -6.12 -1.75
C GLN A 90 -11.74 -5.78 -2.71
N ARG A 91 -11.92 -4.50 -3.05
CA ARG A 91 -12.91 -4.08 -4.05
C ARG A 91 -12.66 -4.72 -5.42
N ALA A 92 -11.41 -4.97 -5.77
CA ALA A 92 -11.01 -5.61 -7.01
C ALA A 92 -10.96 -7.14 -6.93
N TYR A 93 -11.20 -7.75 -5.76
CA TYR A 93 -11.19 -9.21 -5.60
C TYR A 93 -12.52 -9.82 -6.08
N ARG A 94 -12.67 -9.95 -7.40
CA ARG A 94 -13.90 -10.36 -8.08
C ARG A 94 -13.65 -11.39 -9.16
N TRP A 95 -14.59 -12.31 -9.36
CA TRP A 95 -14.48 -13.36 -10.38
C TRP A 95 -14.51 -12.85 -11.81
N ASP A 96 -15.23 -11.77 -12.09
CA ASP A 96 -15.25 -11.17 -13.43
C ASP A 96 -13.94 -10.48 -13.78
N LEU A 97 -13.29 -9.84 -12.80
CA LEU A 97 -11.94 -9.31 -12.96
C LEU A 97 -10.93 -10.44 -13.16
N TRP A 98 -11.02 -11.54 -12.39
CA TRP A 98 -10.16 -12.69 -12.61
C TRP A 98 -10.34 -13.28 -14.01
N ALA A 99 -11.58 -13.37 -14.50
CA ALA A 99 -11.85 -13.87 -15.84
C ALA A 99 -11.16 -13.03 -16.94
N VAL A 100 -11.21 -11.69 -16.85
CA VAL A 100 -10.54 -10.83 -17.84
C VAL A 100 -9.02 -10.88 -17.71
N THR A 101 -8.48 -11.03 -16.49
CA THR A 101 -7.04 -11.30 -16.28
C THR A 101 -6.64 -12.62 -16.93
N HIS A 102 -7.42 -13.69 -16.72
CA HIS A 102 -7.18 -15.00 -17.33
C HIS A 102 -7.17 -14.91 -18.86
N ILE A 103 -8.11 -14.17 -19.47
CA ILE A 103 -8.10 -13.96 -20.93
C ILE A 103 -6.86 -13.15 -21.36
N ALA A 104 -6.54 -12.07 -20.65
CA ALA A 104 -5.44 -11.17 -21.00
C ALA A 104 -4.06 -11.85 -20.92
N HIS A 105 -3.86 -12.71 -19.94
CA HIS A 105 -2.60 -13.41 -19.68
C HIS A 105 -2.56 -14.85 -20.22
N GLY A 106 -3.68 -15.38 -20.75
CA GLY A 106 -3.75 -16.78 -21.22
C GLY A 106 -3.82 -17.81 -20.08
N GLY A 107 -4.26 -17.37 -18.92
CA GLY A 107 -4.26 -18.08 -17.64
C GLY A 107 -4.10 -17.07 -16.50
N ALA A 108 -4.51 -17.41 -15.28
CA ALA A 108 -4.27 -16.56 -14.12
C ALA A 108 -4.23 -17.41 -12.85
N SER A 109 -3.04 -17.50 -12.23
CA SER A 109 -2.89 -18.00 -10.86
C SER A 109 -3.40 -16.98 -9.85
N ASP A 110 -3.48 -17.38 -8.58
CA ASP A 110 -3.80 -16.47 -7.47
C ASP A 110 -2.85 -15.26 -7.44
N ASP A 111 -1.54 -15.50 -7.62
CA ASP A 111 -0.50 -14.46 -7.64
C ASP A 111 -0.64 -13.54 -8.87
N GLY A 112 -0.85 -14.10 -10.06
CA GLY A 112 -1.06 -13.31 -11.28
C GLY A 112 -2.29 -12.41 -11.16
N PHE A 113 -3.36 -12.91 -10.55
CA PHE A 113 -4.55 -12.10 -10.29
C PHE A 113 -4.31 -11.03 -9.21
N ASP A 114 -3.47 -11.30 -8.19
CA ASP A 114 -3.05 -10.28 -7.23
C ASP A 114 -2.24 -9.17 -7.91
N TYR A 115 -1.30 -9.53 -8.77
CA TYR A 115 -0.46 -8.57 -9.50
C TYR A 115 -1.27 -7.72 -10.48
N PHE A 116 -2.29 -8.29 -11.10
CA PHE A 116 -3.24 -7.54 -11.92
C PHE A 116 -4.06 -6.54 -11.10
N ARG A 117 -4.52 -6.90 -9.89
CA ARG A 117 -5.25 -5.96 -9.02
C ARG A 117 -4.37 -4.81 -8.56
N ARG A 118 -3.09 -5.07 -8.25
CA ARG A 118 -2.09 -4.02 -7.98
C ARG A 118 -1.89 -3.13 -9.20
N TRP A 119 -1.82 -3.73 -10.40
CA TRP A 119 -1.72 -2.99 -11.65
C TRP A 119 -2.92 -2.08 -11.87
N LEU A 120 -4.15 -2.56 -11.67
CA LEU A 120 -5.38 -1.76 -11.78
C LEU A 120 -5.35 -0.52 -10.87
N ILE A 121 -4.93 -0.69 -9.61
CA ILE A 121 -4.80 0.42 -8.67
C ILE A 121 -3.75 1.41 -9.19
N SER A 122 -2.60 0.94 -9.68
CA SER A 122 -1.55 1.82 -10.22
C SER A 122 -2.01 2.68 -11.41
N ARG A 123 -3.09 2.29 -12.12
CA ARG A 123 -3.64 3.07 -13.25
C ARG A 123 -4.42 4.31 -12.81
N GLY A 124 -4.66 4.49 -11.51
CA GLY A 124 -5.43 5.60 -10.96
C GLY A 124 -6.93 5.34 -10.92
N GLN A 125 -7.63 6.22 -10.20
CA GLN A 125 -9.06 6.04 -9.87
C GLN A 125 -9.96 5.89 -11.11
N PRO A 126 -9.85 6.71 -12.17
CA PRO A 126 -10.79 6.62 -13.28
C PRO A 126 -10.75 5.27 -13.99
N THR A 127 -9.55 4.72 -14.21
CA THR A 127 -9.35 3.42 -14.85
C THR A 127 -9.82 2.28 -13.95
N PHE A 128 -9.47 2.34 -12.66
CA PHE A 128 -9.91 1.37 -11.66
C PHE A 128 -11.43 1.28 -11.61
N GLU A 129 -12.12 2.41 -11.42
CA GLU A 129 -13.59 2.44 -11.32
C GLU A 129 -14.26 2.00 -12.64
N ARG A 130 -13.72 2.39 -13.79
CA ARG A 130 -14.22 1.97 -15.10
C ARG A 130 -14.19 0.45 -15.23
N ILE A 131 -13.03 -0.18 -14.98
CA ILE A 131 -12.87 -1.62 -15.12
C ILE A 131 -13.68 -2.39 -14.07
N LEU A 132 -13.82 -1.87 -12.85
CA LEU A 132 -14.74 -2.45 -11.86
C LEU A 132 -16.20 -2.40 -12.34
N SER A 133 -16.61 -1.34 -13.02
CA SER A 133 -17.99 -1.22 -13.53
C SER A 133 -18.26 -2.04 -14.79
N GLU A 134 -17.28 -2.11 -15.70
CA GLU A 134 -17.35 -2.81 -16.98
C GLU A 134 -16.02 -3.56 -17.20
N PRO A 135 -15.85 -4.77 -16.65
CA PRO A 135 -14.60 -5.55 -16.79
C PRO A 135 -14.16 -5.75 -18.23
N ASP A 136 -15.12 -5.92 -19.15
CA ASP A 136 -14.83 -6.10 -20.58
C ASP A 136 -14.26 -4.83 -21.25
N SER A 137 -14.27 -3.68 -20.57
CA SER A 137 -13.63 -2.45 -21.06
C SER A 137 -12.12 -2.40 -20.84
N LEU A 138 -11.51 -3.49 -20.34
CA LEU A 138 -10.06 -3.59 -20.13
C LEU A 138 -9.26 -3.17 -21.38
N PRO A 139 -9.53 -3.68 -22.60
CA PRO A 139 -8.80 -3.25 -23.80
C PRO A 139 -8.94 -1.76 -24.11
N ASP A 140 -10.12 -1.18 -23.85
CA ASP A 140 -10.40 0.24 -24.10
C ASP A 140 -9.59 1.16 -23.17
N SER A 141 -9.14 0.62 -22.03
CA SER A 141 -8.39 1.36 -21.01
C SER A 141 -6.87 1.32 -21.24
N LEU A 142 -6.41 0.52 -22.22
CA LEU A 142 -5.00 0.38 -22.54
C LEU A 142 -4.53 1.46 -23.52
N SER A 143 -3.34 2.00 -23.26
CA SER A 143 -2.76 3.07 -24.07
C SER A 143 -1.99 2.48 -25.27
N GLY A 144 -2.71 1.89 -26.23
CA GLY A 144 -2.17 1.31 -27.46
C GLY A 144 -1.72 -0.15 -27.34
N ASP A 145 -1.09 -0.68 -28.39
CA ASP A 145 -0.77 -2.11 -28.51
C ASP A 145 0.42 -2.57 -27.64
N ASN A 146 1.07 -1.65 -26.92
CA ASN A 146 2.37 -1.85 -26.29
C ASN A 146 2.32 -1.91 -24.76
N GLU A 147 1.14 -2.09 -24.19
CA GLU A 147 1.02 -2.39 -22.76
C GLU A 147 1.53 -3.82 -22.57
N GLY A 148 2.65 -3.95 -21.85
CA GLY A 148 3.27 -5.25 -21.53
C GLY A 148 2.39 -6.07 -20.59
N VAL A 149 2.99 -6.99 -19.85
CA VAL A 149 2.27 -7.79 -18.85
C VAL A 149 1.55 -6.84 -17.87
N LEU A 150 0.23 -7.03 -17.70
CA LEU A 150 -0.63 -6.20 -16.85
C LEU A 150 -0.44 -6.50 -15.35
N GLU A 151 0.78 -6.34 -14.87
CA GLU A 151 1.20 -6.72 -13.52
C GLU A 151 1.99 -5.59 -12.87
N ALA A 152 1.81 -5.42 -11.55
CA ALA A 152 2.55 -4.44 -10.77
C ALA A 152 2.92 -5.00 -9.39
N GLU A 153 3.72 -6.08 -9.38
CA GLU A 153 4.16 -6.74 -8.15
C GLU A 153 4.84 -5.76 -7.18
N ALA A 154 5.89 -5.07 -7.65
CA ALA A 154 6.70 -4.14 -6.86
C ALA A 154 5.87 -2.99 -6.26
N PHE A 155 4.86 -2.51 -6.99
CA PHE A 155 3.98 -1.43 -6.53
C PHE A 155 3.26 -1.77 -5.21
N GLY A 156 2.90 -3.05 -5.01
CA GLY A 156 2.26 -3.52 -3.77
C GLY A 156 3.22 -3.62 -2.58
N ALA A 157 4.52 -3.74 -2.80
CA ALA A 157 5.52 -3.88 -1.73
C ALA A 157 5.93 -2.54 -1.11
N VAL A 158 5.81 -1.44 -1.86
CA VAL A 158 6.36 -0.12 -1.51
C VAL A 158 5.95 0.37 -0.11
N ALA A 159 4.67 0.24 0.28
CA ALA A 159 4.21 0.74 1.58
C ALA A 159 4.87 0.00 2.75
N THR A 160 5.08 -1.31 2.60
CA THR A 160 5.76 -2.14 3.61
C THR A 160 7.23 -1.77 3.70
N GLU A 161 7.92 -1.63 2.57
CA GLU A 161 9.33 -1.25 2.51
C GLU A 161 9.58 0.12 3.13
N VAL A 162 8.79 1.13 2.73
CA VAL A 162 8.91 2.49 3.29
C VAL A 162 8.62 2.49 4.79
N TRP A 163 7.65 1.71 5.26
CA TRP A 163 7.38 1.64 6.70
C TRP A 163 8.55 1.02 7.47
N ILE A 164 9.14 -0.06 6.98
CA ILE A 164 10.33 -0.70 7.56
C ILE A 164 11.48 0.31 7.66
N GLU A 165 11.81 0.97 6.55
CA GLU A 165 12.89 1.95 6.49
C GLU A 165 12.67 3.14 7.44
N ARG A 166 11.44 3.66 7.49
CA ARG A 166 11.12 4.88 8.26
C ARG A 166 10.90 4.62 9.74
N SER A 167 10.47 3.42 10.10
CA SER A 167 10.27 3.02 11.49
C SER A 167 11.52 2.39 12.11
N GLY A 168 12.43 1.83 11.31
CA GLY A 168 13.58 1.05 11.76
C GLY A 168 13.20 -0.31 12.34
N ARG A 169 12.02 -0.85 11.98
CA ARG A 169 11.43 -2.09 12.50
C ARG A 169 11.33 -3.15 11.41
N THR A 170 11.12 -4.41 11.79
CA THR A 170 10.99 -5.51 10.81
C THR A 170 9.55 -5.67 10.30
N ALA A 171 9.36 -6.40 9.19
CA ALA A 171 8.04 -6.68 8.63
C ALA A 171 7.12 -7.40 9.64
N GLU A 172 7.68 -8.28 10.48
CA GLU A 172 6.95 -9.01 11.51
C GLU A 172 6.41 -8.11 12.63
N GLU A 173 7.03 -6.94 12.84
CA GLU A 173 6.58 -5.94 13.80
C GLU A 173 5.53 -4.97 13.21
N MET A 174 5.28 -5.04 11.90
CA MET A 174 4.29 -4.22 11.23
C MET A 174 2.89 -4.64 11.70
N PRO A 175 2.05 -3.71 12.18
CA PRO A 175 0.68 -4.05 12.54
C PRO A 175 -0.05 -4.68 11.35
N PRO A 176 -0.89 -5.71 11.52
CA PRO A 176 -1.60 -6.31 10.40
C PRO A 176 -2.52 -5.28 9.72
N PRO A 177 -2.78 -5.43 8.41
CA PRO A 177 -3.74 -4.58 7.72
C PRO A 177 -5.13 -4.69 8.35
N LYS A 178 -5.79 -3.54 8.56
CA LYS A 178 -7.15 -3.51 9.14
C LYS A 178 -8.23 -3.97 8.16
N SER A 179 -7.90 -4.06 6.87
CA SER A 179 -8.86 -4.27 5.79
C SER A 179 -8.43 -5.36 4.80
N ALA A 180 -7.49 -6.23 5.17
CA ALA A 180 -7.17 -7.38 4.33
C ALA A 180 -8.31 -8.40 4.33
N ALA A 181 -8.47 -9.11 3.20
CA ALA A 181 -9.28 -10.32 3.11
C ALA A 181 -8.88 -11.28 4.23
N LEU A 182 -9.87 -11.94 4.81
CA LEU A 182 -9.59 -13.06 5.66
C LEU A 182 -9.15 -14.25 4.81
N PRO A 183 -8.22 -15.08 5.31
CA PRO A 183 -7.91 -16.36 4.67
C PRO A 183 -9.20 -17.16 4.43
N GLY A 184 -9.50 -17.46 3.17
CA GLY A 184 -10.70 -18.20 2.76
C GLY A 184 -11.85 -17.36 2.23
N ASP A 185 -11.74 -16.02 2.22
CA ASP A 185 -12.68 -15.19 1.47
C ASP A 185 -12.56 -15.51 -0.03
N ALA A 186 -13.68 -15.80 -0.68
CA ALA A 186 -13.72 -16.04 -2.12
C ALA A 186 -13.90 -14.71 -2.88
N PRO A 187 -13.45 -14.60 -4.15
CA PRO A 187 -13.75 -13.43 -4.96
C PRO A 187 -15.25 -13.18 -5.03
N VAL A 188 -15.64 -11.91 -5.05
CA VAL A 188 -17.04 -11.51 -5.14
C VAL A 188 -17.62 -11.86 -6.52
N GLY A 189 -18.88 -12.30 -6.54
CA GLY A 189 -19.62 -12.66 -7.75
C GLY A 189 -19.60 -14.16 -8.01
N GLU A 190 -19.88 -14.53 -9.27
CA GLU A 190 -19.94 -15.93 -9.69
C GLU A 190 -18.62 -16.36 -10.34
N PRO A 191 -18.04 -17.50 -9.93
CA PRO A 191 -16.91 -18.11 -10.61
C PRO A 191 -17.11 -18.19 -12.13
N PHE A 192 -16.05 -17.93 -12.88
CA PHE A 192 -16.11 -18.02 -14.33
C PHE A 192 -15.77 -19.43 -14.82
N SER A 193 -16.23 -19.74 -16.03
CA SER A 193 -15.81 -20.94 -16.74
C SER A 193 -14.65 -20.59 -17.66
N GLU A 194 -13.60 -21.40 -17.65
CA GLU A 194 -12.45 -21.27 -18.55
C GLU A 194 -12.73 -21.73 -19.99
N ASP A 195 -13.97 -22.14 -20.30
CA ASP A 195 -14.38 -22.49 -21.67
C ASP A 195 -14.24 -21.27 -22.60
N PRO A 196 -13.38 -21.34 -23.63
CA PRO A 196 -13.17 -20.25 -24.59
C PRO A 196 -14.45 -19.66 -25.17
N ALA A 197 -15.45 -20.50 -25.47
CA ALA A 197 -16.70 -20.01 -26.05
C ALA A 197 -17.51 -19.17 -25.05
N ARG A 198 -17.47 -19.54 -23.76
CA ARG A 198 -18.14 -18.78 -22.69
C ARG A 198 -17.41 -17.49 -22.36
N LEU A 199 -16.08 -17.52 -22.33
CA LEU A 199 -15.25 -16.33 -22.15
C LEU A 199 -15.48 -15.33 -23.30
N ALA A 200 -15.44 -15.79 -24.55
CA ALA A 200 -15.70 -14.97 -25.72
C ALA A 200 -17.11 -14.34 -25.74
N ALA A 201 -18.12 -15.09 -25.28
CA ALA A 201 -19.48 -14.58 -25.20
C ALA A 201 -19.69 -13.58 -24.07
N ARG A 202 -19.02 -13.77 -22.92
CA ARG A 202 -19.16 -12.92 -21.72
C ARG A 202 -18.30 -11.67 -21.78
N PHE A 203 -17.11 -11.75 -22.37
CA PHE A 203 -16.12 -10.67 -22.46
C PHE A 203 -15.65 -10.49 -23.91
N PRO A 204 -16.54 -10.11 -24.84
CA PRO A 204 -16.24 -10.06 -26.27
C PRO A 204 -15.11 -9.10 -26.64
N LYS A 205 -14.98 -7.95 -25.99
CA LYS A 205 -13.89 -7.00 -26.28
C LYS A 205 -12.55 -7.55 -25.81
N THR A 206 -12.50 -8.04 -24.58
CA THR A 206 -11.28 -8.63 -23.98
C THR A 206 -10.83 -9.84 -24.78
N TRP A 207 -11.77 -10.71 -25.15
CA TRP A 207 -11.50 -11.87 -26.00
C TRP A 207 -10.98 -11.47 -27.37
N ALA A 208 -11.59 -10.49 -28.04
CA ALA A 208 -11.13 -10.00 -29.32
C ALA A 208 -9.68 -9.47 -29.26
N ARG A 209 -9.29 -8.85 -28.14
CA ARG A 209 -7.94 -8.29 -27.97
C ARG A 209 -6.88 -9.32 -27.59
N PHE A 210 -7.19 -10.28 -26.71
CA PHE A 210 -6.17 -11.16 -26.12
C PHE A 210 -6.39 -12.65 -26.38
N GLY A 211 -7.59 -13.09 -26.77
CA GLY A 211 -7.93 -14.51 -26.85
C GLY A 211 -7.06 -15.31 -27.83
N ALA A 212 -6.49 -14.66 -28.86
CA ALA A 212 -5.55 -15.28 -29.80
C ALA A 212 -4.07 -14.99 -29.52
N ALA A 213 -3.79 -13.95 -28.73
CA ALA A 213 -2.46 -13.45 -28.44
C ALA A 213 -2.43 -12.87 -27.00
N PRO A 214 -2.44 -13.75 -25.98
CA PRO A 214 -2.31 -13.32 -24.60
C PRO A 214 -0.94 -12.69 -24.35
N LEU A 215 -0.83 -11.95 -23.25
CA LEU A 215 0.39 -11.24 -22.85
C LEU A 215 1.39 -12.12 -22.09
N GLY A 216 0.96 -13.30 -21.61
CA GLY A 216 1.76 -14.26 -20.84
C GLY A 216 2.38 -15.37 -21.69
#